data_AF-E5RM49-F1
#
_entry.id   AF-E5RM49-F1
#
_cell.length_a   1.000
_cell.length_b   1.000
_cell.length_c   1.000
_cell.angle_alpha   90.00
_cell.angle_beta   90.00
_cell.angle_gamma   90.00
#
_symmetry.space_group_name_H-M   'P 1'
#
loop_
_entity.id
_entity.type
_entity.pdbx_description
1 polymer ?
#
loop_
_entity_poly.entity_id
_entity_poly.type
_entity_poly.pdbx_seq_one_letter_code
_entity_poly.pdbx_strand_id
1 'polypeptide(L)' 'MKTFLICALEPSANLHLKEVLKAYKNKYKEFDLVGIYDENLCEE' A
#
# COMPACT_ATOMS: atom_id res chain seq x y z
N MET A 1 10.44 12.39 -6.75
CA MET A 1 9.12 11.74 -6.63
C MET A 1 8.73 11.70 -5.16
N LYS A 2 7.46 11.86 -4.82
CA LYS A 2 7.00 11.77 -3.43
C LYS A 2 6.73 10.30 -3.12
N THR A 3 7.34 9.80 -2.05
CA THR A 3 7.17 8.42 -1.58
C THR A 3 6.15 8.40 -0.47
N PHE A 4 5.17 7.50 -0.57
CA PHE A 4 4.12 7.35 0.43
C PHE A 4 4.15 5.93 0.98
N LEU A 5 4.15 5.80 2.30
CA LEU A 5 3.86 4.55 2.99
C LEU A 5 2.38 4.57 3.37
N ILE A 6 1.64 3.54 2.97
CA ILE A 6 0.18 3.49 3.13
C ILE A 6 -0.18 2.12 3.70
N CYS A 7 -1.03 2.13 4.72
CA CYS A 7 -1.65 0.94 5.29
C CYS A 7 -3.12 1.22 5.59
N ALA A 8 -3.92 0.17 5.61
CA ALA A 8 -5.26 0.21 6.17
C ALA A 8 -5.20 0.02 7.69
N LEU A 9 -6.22 0.52 8.39
CA LEU A 9 -6.34 0.37 9.83
C LEU A 9 -6.61 -1.09 10.24
N GLU A 10 -7.34 -1.82 9.40
CA GLU A 10 -7.61 -3.25 9.59
C GLU A 10 -6.75 -4.09 8.64
N PRO A 11 -6.11 -5.18 9.13
CA PRO A 11 -5.29 -6.07 8.29
C PRO A 11 -6.06 -6.66 7.11
N SER A 12 -7.35 -6.95 7.27
CA SER A 12 -8.20 -7.47 6.20
C SER A 12 -8.37 -6.47 5.04
N ALA A 13 -8.38 -5.17 5.34
CA ALA A 13 -8.53 -4.10 4.35
C ALA A 13 -7.23 -3.83 3.57
N ASN A 14 -6.06 -4.25 4.08
CA ASN A 14 -4.78 -4.13 3.37
C ASN A 14 -4.78 -4.88 2.03
N LEU A 15 -5.45 -6.04 1.96
CA LEU A 15 -5.63 -6.79 0.71
C LEU A 15 -6.38 -5.98 -0.35
N HIS A 16 -7.46 -5.31 0.05
CA HIS A 16 -8.25 -4.49 -0.87
C HIS A 16 -7.51 -3.22 -1.28
N LEU A 17 -6.81 -2.59 -0.33
CA LEU A 17 -5.96 -1.42 -0.56
C LEU A 17 -4.89 -1.71 -1.62
N LYS A 18 -4.29 -2.91 -1.63
CA LYS A 18 -3.31 -3.33 -2.65
C LYS A 18 -3.87 -3.23 -4.07
N GLU A 19 -5.08 -3.72 -4.28
CA GLU A 19 -5.72 -3.75 -5.60
C GLU A 19 -6.13 -2.35 -6.06
N VAL A 20 -6.65 -1.52 -5.15
CA VAL A 20 -6.93 -0.10 -5.41
C VAL A 20 -5.65 0.63 -5.82
N LEU A 21 -4.55 0.45 -5.08
CA LEU A 21 -3.29 1.14 -5.36
C LEU A 21 -2.65 0.70 -6.69
N LYS A 22 -2.77 -0.59 -7.08
CA LYS A 22 -2.38 -1.05 -8.41
C LYS A 22 -3.16 -0.34 -9.52
N ALA A 23 -4.48 -0.23 -9.38
CA ALA A 23 -5.31 0.48 -10.35
C ALA A 23 -4.95 1.97 -10.45
N TYR A 24 -4.68 2.61 -9.31
CA TYR A 24 -4.23 4.01 -9.27
C TYR A 24 -2.82 4.19 -9.86
N LYS A 25 -1.89 3.25 -9.65
CA LYS A 25 -0.53 3.34 -10.22
C LYS A 25 -0.57 3.32 -11.75
N ASN A 26 -1.42 2.48 -12.34
CA ASN A 26 -1.64 2.48 -13.79
C ASN A 26 -2.19 3.81 -14.31
N LYS A 27 -3.03 4.49 -13.52
CA LYS A 27 -3.69 5.74 -13.91
C LYS A 27 -2.84 6.99 -13.68
N TYR A 28 -2.04 7.02 -12.61
CA TYR A 28 -1.40 8.26 -12.15
C TYR A 28 0.13 8.24 -12.19
N LYS A 29 0.81 7.08 -12.31
CA LYS A 29 2.29 6.88 -12.46
C LYS A 29 3.25 7.65 -11.52
N GLU A 30 2.79 8.57 -10.67
CA GLU A 30 3.60 9.56 -9.96
C GLU A 30 4.09 9.13 -8.57
N PHE A 31 3.74 7.93 -8.12
CA PHE A 31 4.10 7.45 -6.79
C PHE A 31 4.73 6.04 -6.82
N ASP A 32 5.72 5.85 -5.95
CA ASP A 32 6.30 4.55 -5.69
C ASP A 32 5.60 3.90 -4.50
N LEU A 33 4.94 2.77 -4.80
CA LEU A 33 4.38 1.89 -3.78
C LEU A 33 5.52 1.03 -3.20
N VAL A 34 5.94 1.36 -1.99
CA VAL A 34 7.06 0.67 -1.33
C VAL A 34 6.63 -0.63 -0.65
N GLY A 35 5.38 -0.70 -0.20
CA GLY A 35 4.82 -1.87 0.49
C GLY A 35 3.54 -1.52 1.22
N ILE A 36 2.99 -2.51 1.91
CA ILE A 36 1.90 -2.35 2.87
C ILE A 36 2.52 -2.50 4.25
N TYR A 37 2.30 -1.52 5.12
CA TYR A 37 2.71 -1.64 6.52
C TYR A 37 1.67 -2.50 7.27
N ASP A 38 2.15 -3.56 7.94
CA ASP A 38 1.38 -4.38 8.86
C ASP A 38 2.28 -4.62 10.08
N GLU A 39 1.77 -4.31 11.27
CA GLU A 39 2.51 -4.47 12.52
C GLU A 39 2.90 -5.94 12.79
N ASN A 40 2.11 -6.91 12.28
CA ASN A 40 2.41 -8.33 12.41
C ASN A 40 3.47 -8.82 11.39
N LEU A 41 3.75 -8.04 10.33
CA LEU A 41 4.82 -8.33 9.37
C LEU A 41 6.20 -7.83 9.86
N CYS A 42 6.27 -7.06 10.95
CA CYS A 42 7.52 -6.59 11.54
C CYS A 42 8.14 -7.56 12.55
N GLU A 43 7.50 -8.69 12.84
CA GLU A 43 8.02 -9.75 13.72
C GLU A 43 8.65 -10.90 12.91
N GLU A 44 9.68 -10.59 12.11
CA GLU A 44 10.65 -11.59 11.59
C GLU A 44 12.04 -11.40 12.20
#